data_AF-A4FWI9-F1
#
_entry.id   AF-A4FWI9-F1
#
_cell.length_a   1.000
_cell.length_b   1.000
_cell.length_c   1.000
_cell.angle_alpha   90.00
_cell.angle_beta   90.00
_cell.angle_gamma   90.00
#
_symmetry.space_group_name_H-M   'P 1'
#
loop_
_entity.id
_entity.type
_entity.pdbx_description
1 polymer ?
#
loop_
_entity_poly.entity_id
_entity_poly.type
_entity_poly.pdbx_seq_one_letter_code
_entity_poly.pdbx_strand_id
1 'polypeptide(L)'
;MSSIKPPALTEEEHKRVSYEAVRKRNLLEKIKENNQKRPPTLAYPRISLDRVMFSVFSHDIFKFVYDNKYDPAEIQHRINGVLQDLKENGIENLDVELPKKQHMKYRKDVFIKYEQFKQNMIDHKGYSNGLHFSLCDFEGESIFWITISMREPHLAVVYINFQKYYRYKNKIDKPVGGFFDTNFLDISYDNRDKIFNDFAKLFLSVKNEIKKAYKSLIYQLFGYDLEEVDVIPSTVEIPLEYLGNDVSEYEWLTDEAVCKTVLKYTDLTHTIYFNKNWKKLLIQMKLYQKAAGIARLELTVHKNFASHYFCETDLETLKDKIKMCIDDVLAYYELSLHEIKPVKLDHDEIVEQIALSMSLEKELLMTLIYNDVGELTFSADNQGLRTRLLKRGLIEKGDKRGVYKKTNLLSFLKASLGKYFVCEKCGFLMMKKARGYVCPVCSNKKSF
;
A
#
# COMPACT_ATOMS: atom_id res chain seq x y z
N MET A 1 -23.41 -23.36 -28.14
CA MET A 1 -23.00 -22.72 -26.88
C MET A 1 -22.96 -21.22 -27.12
N SER A 2 -23.94 -20.50 -26.58
CA SER A 2 -24.10 -19.05 -26.72
C SER A 2 -23.04 -18.31 -25.89
N SER A 3 -22.15 -17.59 -26.58
CA SER A 3 -21.21 -16.66 -25.95
C SER A 3 -21.98 -15.51 -25.30
N ILE A 4 -21.93 -15.41 -23.98
CA ILE A 4 -22.40 -14.21 -23.27
C ILE A 4 -21.39 -13.10 -23.59
N LYS A 5 -21.76 -12.23 -24.54
CA LYS A 5 -21.00 -11.00 -24.78
C LYS A 5 -21.18 -10.07 -23.58
N PRO A 6 -20.12 -9.38 -23.14
CA PRO A 6 -20.25 -8.35 -22.11
C PRO A 6 -21.29 -7.31 -22.55
N PRO A 7 -22.01 -6.66 -21.60
CA PRO A 7 -22.97 -5.62 -21.94
C PRO A 7 -22.25 -4.57 -22.79
N ALA A 8 -22.73 -4.39 -24.02
CA ALA A 8 -22.22 -3.36 -24.90
C ALA A 8 -22.52 -2.01 -24.24
N LEU A 9 -21.48 -1.17 -24.12
CA LEU A 9 -21.67 0.23 -23.77
C LEU A 9 -22.73 0.81 -24.70
N THR A 10 -23.63 1.61 -24.17
CA THR A 10 -24.63 2.30 -24.97
C THR A 10 -23.93 3.20 -26.00
N GLU A 11 -24.57 3.47 -27.14
CA GLU A 11 -23.98 4.36 -28.15
C GLU A 11 -23.59 5.74 -27.56
N GLU A 12 -24.30 6.20 -26.54
CA GLU A 12 -24.01 7.44 -25.82
C GLU A 12 -22.75 7.34 -24.94
N GLU A 13 -22.52 6.19 -24.30
CA GLU A 13 -21.31 5.91 -23.51
C GLU A 13 -20.08 5.75 -24.42
N HIS A 14 -20.21 5.06 -25.55
CA HIS A 14 -19.14 4.97 -26.55
C HIS A 14 -18.80 6.36 -27.14
N LYS A 15 -19.82 7.19 -27.41
CA LYS A 15 -19.61 8.56 -27.90
C LYS A 15 -18.96 9.45 -26.84
N ARG A 16 -19.33 9.34 -25.55
CA ARG A 16 -18.69 10.09 -24.44
C ARG A 16 -17.22 9.71 -24.25
N VAL A 17 -16.90 8.42 -24.22
CA VAL A 17 -15.52 7.92 -24.06
C VAL A 17 -14.66 8.34 -25.25
N SER A 18 -15.18 8.25 -26.48
CA SER A 18 -14.43 8.70 -27.67
C SER A 18 -14.27 10.23 -27.68
N TYR A 19 -15.28 10.99 -27.25
CA TYR A 19 -15.24 12.44 -27.21
C TYR A 19 -14.26 12.96 -26.16
N GLU A 20 -14.19 12.35 -24.97
CA GLU A 20 -13.19 12.71 -23.96
C GLU A 20 -11.77 12.29 -24.34
N ALA A 21 -11.59 11.14 -24.98
CA ALA A 21 -10.29 10.71 -25.48
C ALA A 21 -9.76 11.64 -26.59
N VAL A 22 -10.64 12.05 -27.52
CA VAL A 22 -10.33 13.01 -28.59
C VAL A 22 -10.11 14.42 -28.01
N ARG A 23 -10.91 14.85 -27.03
CA ARG A 23 -10.72 16.13 -26.33
C ARG A 23 -9.39 16.16 -25.57
N LYS A 24 -9.02 15.10 -24.84
CA LYS A 24 -7.73 14.97 -24.15
C LYS A 24 -6.55 14.96 -25.13
N ARG A 25 -6.66 14.26 -26.26
CA ARG A 25 -5.63 14.25 -27.32
C ARG A 25 -5.43 15.64 -27.93
N ASN A 26 -6.52 16.33 -28.28
CA ASN A 26 -6.47 17.67 -28.87
C ASN A 26 -5.97 18.73 -27.85
N LEU A 27 -6.28 18.57 -26.56
CA LEU A 27 -5.74 19.41 -25.50
C LEU A 27 -4.23 19.20 -25.32
N LEU A 28 -3.76 17.95 -25.38
CA LEU A 28 -2.34 17.59 -25.33
C LEU A 28 -1.56 18.08 -26.56
N GLU A 29 -2.16 18.07 -27.75
CA GLU A 29 -1.56 18.64 -28.97
C GLU A 29 -1.49 20.17 -28.89
N LYS A 30 -2.53 20.86 -28.39
CA LYS A 30 -2.49 22.31 -28.12
C LYS A 30 -1.49 22.70 -27.03
N ILE A 31 -1.30 21.87 -26.00
CA ILE A 31 -0.29 22.09 -24.95
C ILE A 31 1.13 21.89 -25.52
N LYS A 32 1.32 20.99 -26.50
CA LYS A 32 2.59 20.80 -27.23
C LYS A 32 2.89 21.95 -28.20
N GLU A 33 1.88 22.51 -28.85
CA GLU A 33 2.03 23.66 -29.75
C GLU A 33 2.33 24.96 -29.00
N ASN A 34 1.73 25.17 -27.81
CA ASN A 34 1.91 26.40 -27.03
C ASN A 34 3.14 26.42 -26.11
N ASN A 35 3.84 25.29 -25.90
CA ASN A 35 5.02 25.22 -25.03
C ASN A 35 6.26 24.70 -25.78
N GLN A 36 6.97 25.59 -26.49
CA GLN A 36 8.29 25.30 -27.06
C GLN A 36 9.44 25.20 -26.03
N LYS A 37 9.14 25.09 -24.73
CA LYS A 37 10.12 24.73 -23.69
C LYS A 37 9.51 23.66 -22.80
N ARG A 38 10.07 22.45 -22.86
CA ARG A 38 9.59 21.29 -22.08
C ARG A 38 9.52 21.67 -20.58
N PRO A 39 8.35 21.56 -19.93
CA PRO A 39 8.26 21.77 -18.48
C PRO A 39 8.89 20.58 -17.74
N PRO A 40 9.43 20.79 -16.52
CA PRO A 40 9.95 19.70 -15.71
C PRO A 40 8.81 18.75 -15.30
N THR A 41 8.95 17.47 -15.60
CA THR A 41 8.01 16.42 -15.20
C THR A 41 8.21 16.05 -13.73
N LEU A 42 7.14 16.12 -12.93
CA LEU A 42 7.05 15.36 -11.69
C LEU A 42 6.20 14.11 -11.93
N ALA A 43 6.95 13.06 -12.29
CA ALA A 43 6.82 11.64 -11.97
C ALA A 43 5.42 11.01 -11.74
N TYR A 44 4.98 10.18 -12.70
CA TYR A 44 4.06 9.05 -12.46
C TYR A 44 4.49 8.24 -11.22
N PRO A 45 3.65 7.91 -10.23
CA PRO A 45 4.10 7.26 -9.00
C PRO A 45 4.60 5.83 -9.23
N ARG A 46 5.40 5.30 -8.29
CA ARG A 46 5.67 3.86 -8.22
C ARG A 46 4.41 3.18 -7.68
N ILE A 47 3.76 2.39 -8.52
CA ILE A 47 2.55 1.63 -8.16
C ILE A 47 2.96 0.24 -7.68
N SER A 48 2.43 -0.18 -6.55
CA SER A 48 2.65 -1.50 -5.96
C SER A 48 1.41 -2.00 -5.22
N LEU A 49 1.52 -3.07 -4.43
CA LEU A 49 0.48 -3.54 -3.51
C LEU A 49 1.07 -3.65 -2.11
N ASP A 50 0.29 -3.31 -1.09
CA ASP A 50 0.69 -3.42 0.32
C ASP A 50 0.04 -4.64 0.98
N ARG A 51 -1.07 -4.46 1.70
CA ARG A 51 -1.80 -5.56 2.31
C ARG A 51 -2.99 -5.96 1.46
N VAL A 52 -3.22 -7.27 1.36
CA VAL A 52 -4.39 -7.82 0.68
C VAL A 52 -5.05 -8.87 1.55
N MET A 53 -6.38 -8.79 1.62
CA MET A 53 -7.24 -9.82 2.19
C MET A 53 -7.96 -10.55 1.06
N PHE A 54 -8.07 -11.87 1.18
CA PHE A 54 -8.88 -12.70 0.29
C PHE A 54 -9.91 -13.49 1.08
N SER A 55 -11.06 -13.70 0.47
CA SER A 55 -12.03 -14.72 0.84
C SER A 55 -11.79 -15.96 -0.03
N VAL A 56 -11.82 -17.14 0.59
CA VAL A 56 -11.67 -18.43 -0.09
C VAL A 56 -12.99 -19.20 0.02
N PHE A 57 -13.42 -19.80 -1.08
CA PHE A 57 -14.62 -20.64 -1.14
C PHE A 57 -14.35 -21.98 -1.83
N SER A 58 -14.80 -23.09 -1.23
CA SER A 58 -14.75 -24.42 -1.84
C SER A 58 -16.13 -24.86 -2.32
N HIS A 59 -16.22 -25.14 -3.62
CA HIS A 59 -17.44 -25.72 -4.21
C HIS A 59 -17.66 -27.13 -3.72
N ASP A 60 -16.60 -27.94 -3.65
CA ASP A 60 -16.72 -29.37 -3.33
C ASP A 60 -17.18 -29.60 -1.89
N ILE A 61 -16.62 -28.84 -0.93
CA ILE A 61 -17.08 -28.91 0.46
C ILE A 61 -18.52 -28.41 0.55
N PHE A 62 -18.89 -27.36 -0.19
CA PHE A 62 -20.27 -26.88 -0.21
C PHE A 62 -21.20 -27.96 -0.76
N LYS A 63 -20.94 -28.48 -1.97
CA LYS A 63 -21.68 -29.60 -2.59
C LYS A 63 -21.83 -30.76 -1.61
N PHE A 64 -20.73 -31.25 -1.04
CA PHE A 64 -20.75 -32.36 -0.07
C PHE A 64 -21.64 -32.10 1.16
N VAL A 65 -21.67 -30.87 1.68
CA VAL A 65 -22.54 -30.50 2.81
C VAL A 65 -24.02 -30.53 2.43
N TYR A 66 -24.33 -30.23 1.17
CA TYR A 66 -25.70 -29.95 0.69
C TYR A 66 -26.27 -30.98 -0.29
N ASP A 67 -25.49 -31.98 -0.71
CA ASP A 67 -25.82 -32.97 -1.74
C ASP A 67 -27.08 -33.79 -1.42
N ASN A 68 -27.32 -34.06 -0.14
CA ASN A 68 -28.48 -34.83 0.32
C ASN A 68 -29.76 -34.00 0.53
N LYS A 69 -29.72 -32.68 0.29
CA LYS A 69 -30.83 -31.77 0.62
C LYS A 69 -31.47 -31.10 -0.57
N TYR A 70 -30.73 -30.94 -1.65
CA TYR A 70 -31.12 -30.16 -2.80
C TYR A 70 -30.71 -30.89 -4.07
N ASP A 71 -31.42 -30.65 -5.16
CA ASP A 71 -30.96 -31.15 -6.46
C ASP A 71 -29.68 -30.41 -6.91
N PRO A 72 -28.91 -30.99 -7.85
CA PRO A 72 -27.66 -30.38 -8.31
C PRO A 72 -27.81 -28.96 -8.90
N ALA A 73 -28.97 -28.63 -9.49
CA ALA A 73 -29.21 -27.32 -10.09
C ALA A 73 -29.42 -26.26 -9.00
N GLU A 74 -30.17 -26.58 -7.95
CA GLU A 74 -30.35 -25.72 -6.79
C GLU A 74 -29.03 -25.53 -6.02
N ILE A 75 -28.20 -26.57 -5.88
CA ILE A 75 -26.87 -26.44 -5.27
C ILE A 75 -26.01 -25.44 -6.06
N GLN A 76 -25.97 -25.57 -7.39
CA GLN A 76 -25.20 -24.64 -8.22
C GLN A 76 -25.74 -23.21 -8.15
N HIS A 77 -27.06 -23.04 -8.10
CA HIS A 77 -27.68 -21.73 -7.92
C HIS A 77 -27.26 -21.08 -6.60
N ARG A 78 -27.25 -21.85 -5.50
CA ARG A 78 -26.81 -21.38 -4.17
C ARG A 78 -25.32 -21.04 -4.15
N ILE A 79 -24.48 -21.87 -4.76
CA ILE A 79 -23.05 -21.59 -4.93
C ILE A 79 -22.85 -20.25 -5.63
N ASN A 80 -23.55 -20.01 -6.73
CA ASN A 80 -23.44 -18.76 -7.47
C ASN A 80 -23.89 -17.56 -6.62
N GLY A 81 -24.93 -17.71 -5.81
CA GLY A 81 -25.37 -16.69 -4.84
C GLY A 81 -24.28 -16.39 -3.80
N VAL A 82 -23.71 -17.42 -3.17
CA VAL A 82 -22.61 -17.29 -2.20
C VAL A 82 -21.39 -16.59 -2.82
N LEU A 83 -21.01 -16.96 -4.04
CA LEU A 83 -19.88 -16.33 -4.75
C LEU A 83 -20.17 -14.87 -5.08
N GLN A 84 -21.40 -14.54 -5.43
CA GLN A 84 -21.81 -13.16 -5.66
C GLN A 84 -21.75 -12.35 -4.37
N ASP A 85 -22.27 -12.87 -3.26
CA ASP A 85 -22.22 -12.20 -1.97
C ASP A 85 -20.78 -12.04 -1.46
N LEU A 86 -19.92 -13.05 -1.67
CA LEU A 86 -18.49 -12.96 -1.33
C LEU A 86 -17.81 -11.83 -2.10
N LYS A 87 -18.12 -11.71 -3.39
CA LYS A 87 -17.64 -10.58 -4.21
C LYS A 87 -18.19 -9.27 -3.66
N GLU A 88 -19.46 -9.24 -3.29
CA GLU A 88 -20.14 -7.99 -2.94
C GLU A 88 -19.78 -7.47 -1.55
N ASN A 89 -19.64 -8.38 -0.60
CA ASN A 89 -19.66 -8.08 0.82
C ASN A 89 -18.45 -8.64 1.59
N GLY A 90 -17.66 -9.52 0.97
CA GLY A 90 -16.67 -10.33 1.68
C GLY A 90 -17.34 -11.36 2.60
N ILE A 91 -16.57 -11.98 3.49
CA ILE A 91 -17.07 -13.03 4.40
C ILE A 91 -17.99 -12.49 5.51
N GLU A 92 -17.88 -11.21 5.87
CA GLU A 92 -18.52 -10.65 7.08
C GLU A 92 -20.04 -10.51 6.99
N ASN A 93 -20.63 -10.39 5.79
CA ASN A 93 -22.07 -10.15 5.62
C ASN A 93 -22.71 -11.09 4.57
N LEU A 94 -22.34 -12.37 4.56
CA LEU A 94 -23.03 -13.35 3.70
C LEU A 94 -24.38 -13.72 4.31
N ASP A 95 -25.46 -13.17 3.75
CA ASP A 95 -26.83 -13.48 4.17
C ASP A 95 -27.35 -14.69 3.40
N VAL A 96 -26.82 -15.85 3.74
CA VAL A 96 -27.25 -17.12 3.13
C VAL A 96 -27.93 -17.95 4.19
N GLU A 97 -29.22 -18.23 3.98
CA GLU A 97 -29.94 -19.24 4.77
C GLU A 97 -29.30 -20.61 4.54
N LEU A 98 -28.32 -20.94 5.37
CA LEU A 98 -27.75 -22.27 5.41
C LEU A 98 -28.66 -23.18 6.22
N PRO A 99 -29.15 -24.30 5.65
CA PRO A 99 -30.00 -25.22 6.40
C PRO A 99 -29.22 -25.83 7.59
N LYS A 100 -29.94 -26.15 8.67
CA LYS A 100 -29.37 -26.73 9.90
C LYS A 100 -28.41 -27.89 9.59
N LYS A 101 -27.22 -27.90 10.19
CA LYS A 101 -26.18 -28.94 10.04
C LYS A 101 -26.80 -30.33 10.25
N GLN A 102 -26.97 -31.10 9.18
CA GLN A 102 -27.48 -32.47 9.28
C GLN A 102 -26.43 -33.53 8.94
N HIS A 103 -25.35 -33.19 8.20
CA HIS A 103 -24.39 -34.21 7.73
C HIS A 103 -22.90 -33.90 7.92
N MET A 104 -22.49 -32.68 8.27
CA MET A 104 -21.17 -32.49 8.86
C MET A 104 -21.24 -32.82 10.35
N LYS A 105 -20.78 -34.01 10.74
CA LYS A 105 -20.35 -34.22 12.12
C LYS A 105 -19.31 -33.15 12.39
N TYR A 106 -19.63 -32.18 13.26
CA TYR A 106 -18.62 -31.28 13.78
C TYR A 106 -17.47 -32.15 14.31
N ARG A 107 -16.34 -32.11 13.60
CA ARG A 107 -15.16 -32.90 13.94
C ARG A 107 -14.48 -32.25 15.13
N LYS A 108 -15.12 -32.38 16.29
CA LYS A 108 -14.61 -31.90 17.58
C LYS A 108 -13.22 -32.46 17.84
N ASP A 109 -12.94 -33.67 17.35
CA ASP A 109 -11.62 -34.29 17.33
C ASP A 109 -10.58 -33.47 16.55
N VAL A 110 -10.91 -32.96 15.37
CA VAL A 110 -10.01 -32.06 14.61
C VAL A 110 -9.80 -30.76 15.38
N PHE A 111 -10.87 -30.19 15.92
CA PHE A 111 -10.76 -28.94 16.67
C PHE A 111 -9.93 -29.06 17.95
N ILE A 112 -10.03 -30.18 18.67
CA ILE A 112 -9.21 -30.49 19.85
C ILE A 112 -7.76 -30.77 19.42
N LYS A 113 -7.55 -31.54 18.34
CA LYS A 113 -6.21 -31.90 17.86
C LYS A 113 -5.38 -30.68 17.47
N TYR A 114 -6.01 -29.63 16.96
CA TYR A 114 -5.37 -28.41 16.48
C TYR A 114 -5.68 -27.20 17.37
N GLU A 115 -5.93 -27.41 18.67
CA GLU A 115 -6.32 -26.36 19.61
C GLU A 115 -5.34 -25.18 19.65
N GLN A 116 -4.04 -25.44 19.47
CA GLN A 116 -2.99 -24.41 19.42
C GLN A 116 -3.11 -23.45 18.23
N PHE A 117 -3.86 -23.82 17.18
CA PHE A 117 -4.08 -23.00 15.99
C PHE A 117 -5.43 -22.26 16.04
N LYS A 118 -6.19 -22.40 17.13
CA LYS A 118 -7.51 -21.78 17.24
C LYS A 118 -7.38 -20.25 17.32
N GLN A 119 -8.14 -19.56 16.48
CA GLN A 119 -8.25 -18.11 16.52
C GLN A 119 -9.70 -17.66 16.31
N ASN A 120 -10.05 -16.52 16.90
CA ASN A 120 -11.32 -15.86 16.59
C ASN A 120 -11.30 -15.39 15.14
N MET A 121 -12.41 -15.61 14.44
CA MET A 121 -12.65 -15.06 13.11
C MET A 121 -14.10 -14.64 12.99
N ILE A 122 -14.41 -13.82 11.98
CA ILE A 122 -15.77 -13.55 11.57
C ILE A 122 -16.04 -14.44 10.36
N ASP A 123 -17.08 -15.25 10.43
CA ASP A 123 -17.65 -15.89 9.26
C ASP A 123 -19.06 -15.33 9.00
N HIS A 124 -19.77 -15.83 7.99
CA HIS A 124 -21.07 -15.28 7.58
C HIS A 124 -22.18 -15.37 8.66
N LYS A 125 -22.04 -16.25 9.65
CA LYS A 125 -22.93 -16.35 10.82
C LYS A 125 -22.42 -15.53 12.01
N GLY A 126 -21.54 -14.55 11.75
CA GLY A 126 -20.91 -13.67 12.74
C GLY A 126 -19.64 -14.25 13.37
N TYR A 127 -19.36 -13.84 14.60
CA TYR A 127 -18.17 -14.28 15.33
C TYR A 127 -18.12 -15.81 15.52
N SER A 128 -16.96 -16.37 15.23
CA SER A 128 -16.70 -17.80 15.16
C SER A 128 -15.25 -18.12 15.57
N ASN A 129 -14.93 -19.40 15.60
CA ASN A 129 -13.55 -19.87 15.74
C ASN A 129 -13.10 -20.53 14.43
N GLY A 130 -11.89 -20.18 14.01
CA GLY A 130 -11.18 -20.81 12.90
C GLY A 130 -9.88 -21.46 13.34
N LEU A 131 -9.29 -22.24 12.46
CA LEU A 131 -7.90 -22.69 12.58
C LEU A 131 -7.02 -21.79 11.71
N HIS A 132 -6.03 -21.16 12.35
CA HIS A 132 -5.11 -20.21 11.77
C HIS A 132 -3.76 -20.85 11.49
N PHE A 133 -3.27 -20.72 10.26
CA PHE A 133 -2.02 -21.29 9.81
C PHE A 133 -1.15 -20.19 9.18
N SER A 134 0.07 -20.03 9.70
CA SER A 134 1.09 -19.23 9.01
C SER A 134 1.57 -19.99 7.77
N LEU A 135 1.58 -19.31 6.63
CA LEU A 135 2.08 -19.81 5.35
C LEU A 135 3.48 -19.29 5.05
N CYS A 136 3.81 -18.10 5.56
CA CYS A 136 5.16 -17.53 5.46
C CYS A 136 5.41 -16.53 6.60
N ASP A 137 6.51 -16.77 7.33
CA ASP A 137 7.06 -15.85 8.31
C ASP A 137 8.28 -15.14 7.73
N PHE A 138 8.40 -13.84 7.98
CA PHE A 138 9.52 -13.03 7.52
C PHE A 138 9.74 -11.85 8.48
N GLU A 139 11.00 -11.53 8.79
CA GLU A 139 11.37 -10.46 9.74
C GLU A 139 10.74 -10.58 11.14
N GLY A 140 10.48 -11.82 11.59
CA GLY A 140 9.92 -12.10 12.91
C GLY A 140 8.40 -11.97 13.02
N GLU A 141 7.68 -11.83 11.90
CA GLU A 141 6.22 -11.78 11.87
C GLU A 141 5.64 -12.70 10.78
N SER A 142 4.39 -13.12 10.93
CA SER A 142 3.64 -13.82 9.88
C SER A 142 3.15 -12.82 8.84
N ILE A 143 3.72 -12.90 7.64
CA ILE A 143 3.41 -11.99 6.52
C ILE A 143 2.39 -12.57 5.55
N PHE A 144 2.07 -13.86 5.68
CA PHE A 144 1.11 -14.57 4.86
C PHE A 144 0.49 -15.68 5.70
N TRP A 145 -0.82 -15.65 5.90
CA TRP A 145 -1.53 -16.64 6.69
C TRP A 145 -2.93 -16.92 6.15
N ILE A 146 -3.50 -18.06 6.57
CA ILE A 146 -4.86 -18.48 6.25
C ILE A 146 -5.59 -18.93 7.51
N THR A 147 -6.84 -18.51 7.65
CA THR A 147 -7.74 -18.92 8.73
C THR A 147 -8.96 -19.62 8.14
N ILE A 148 -9.12 -20.91 8.42
CA ILE A 148 -10.23 -21.74 7.92
C ILE A 148 -11.34 -21.78 8.97
N SER A 149 -12.59 -21.52 8.56
CA SER A 149 -13.72 -21.60 9.49
C SER A 149 -13.97 -23.04 9.91
N MET A 150 -14.04 -23.28 11.22
CA MET A 150 -14.39 -24.60 11.75
C MET A 150 -15.90 -24.81 11.79
N ARG A 151 -16.67 -23.73 11.69
CA ARG A 151 -18.12 -23.81 11.55
C ARG A 151 -18.49 -24.19 10.13
N GLU A 152 -17.81 -23.60 9.14
CA GLU A 152 -18.10 -23.70 7.71
C GLU A 152 -16.79 -23.90 6.93
N PRO A 153 -16.23 -25.12 6.90
CA PRO A 153 -14.90 -25.38 6.34
C PRO A 153 -14.74 -25.01 4.86
N HIS A 154 -15.85 -24.85 4.14
CA HIS A 154 -15.88 -24.34 2.76
C HIS A 154 -15.51 -22.85 2.65
N LEU A 155 -15.30 -22.14 3.77
CA LEU A 155 -14.90 -20.74 3.83
C LEU A 155 -13.56 -20.57 4.55
N ALA A 156 -12.70 -19.69 4.00
CA ALA A 156 -11.47 -19.25 4.66
C ALA A 156 -11.20 -17.76 4.41
N VAL A 157 -10.48 -17.14 5.34
CA VAL A 157 -9.93 -15.79 5.19
C VAL A 157 -8.42 -15.90 5.05
N VAL A 158 -7.85 -15.16 4.12
CA VAL A 158 -6.41 -15.10 3.89
C VAL A 158 -5.94 -13.66 3.97
N TYR A 159 -4.78 -13.46 4.57
CA TYR A 159 -4.06 -12.18 4.56
C TYR A 159 -2.69 -12.37 3.96
N ILE A 160 -2.22 -11.36 3.25
CA ILE A 160 -0.83 -11.27 2.82
C ILE A 160 -0.35 -9.83 2.81
N ASN A 161 0.89 -9.65 3.24
CA ASN A 161 1.66 -8.43 3.05
C ASN A 161 2.53 -8.59 1.78
N PHE A 162 2.09 -8.00 0.67
CA PHE A 162 2.74 -8.10 -0.63
C PHE A 162 4.13 -7.46 -0.66
N GLN A 163 4.34 -6.33 0.03
CA GLN A 163 5.65 -5.66 0.06
C GLN A 163 6.70 -6.57 0.70
N LYS A 164 6.40 -7.11 1.88
CA LYS A 164 7.30 -8.05 2.57
C LYS A 164 7.44 -9.36 1.82
N TYR A 165 6.37 -9.88 1.24
CA TYR A 165 6.43 -11.13 0.48
C TYR A 165 7.26 -10.99 -0.80
N TYR A 166 7.12 -9.87 -1.50
CA TYR A 166 7.95 -9.54 -2.66
C TYR A 166 9.43 -9.46 -2.28
N ARG A 167 9.75 -8.79 -1.15
CA ARG A 167 11.12 -8.72 -0.63
C ARG A 167 11.68 -10.10 -0.26
N TYR A 168 10.88 -10.93 0.40
CA TYR A 168 11.26 -12.31 0.72
C TYR A 168 11.59 -13.13 -0.54
N LYS A 169 10.70 -13.14 -1.54
CA LYS A 169 10.89 -13.90 -2.80
C LYS A 169 12.12 -13.44 -3.59
N ASN A 170 12.45 -12.15 -3.51
CA ASN A 170 13.56 -11.55 -4.26
C ASN A 170 14.83 -11.36 -3.42
N LYS A 171 14.86 -11.85 -2.16
CA LYS A 171 15.99 -11.70 -1.23
C LYS A 171 16.43 -10.23 -1.05
N ILE A 172 15.45 -9.34 -0.93
CA ILE A 172 15.68 -7.90 -0.73
C ILE A 172 15.77 -7.62 0.77
N ASP A 173 16.88 -6.99 1.17
CA ASP A 173 17.13 -6.61 2.56
C ASP A 173 16.06 -5.67 3.13
N LYS A 174 15.98 -5.66 4.46
CA LYS A 174 15.07 -4.77 5.21
C LYS A 174 15.43 -3.32 4.91
N PRO A 175 14.49 -2.50 4.42
CA PRO A 175 14.77 -1.09 4.20
C PRO A 175 15.09 -0.44 5.54
N VAL A 176 16.11 0.42 5.52
CA VAL A 176 16.54 1.21 6.68
C VAL A 176 15.90 2.60 6.56
N GLY A 177 15.39 3.15 7.67
CA GLY A 177 14.90 4.53 7.69
C GLY A 177 13.40 4.73 7.38
N GLY A 178 12.58 3.69 7.53
CA GLY A 178 11.13 3.86 7.63
C GLY A 178 10.73 4.57 8.93
N PHE A 179 9.72 5.44 8.88
CA PHE A 179 9.31 6.21 10.06
C PHE A 179 8.45 5.43 11.05
N PHE A 180 7.52 4.60 10.58
CA PHE A 180 6.68 3.76 11.44
C PHE A 180 6.80 2.26 11.15
N ASP A 181 6.92 1.88 9.87
CA ASP A 181 7.08 0.49 9.48
C ASP A 181 8.19 0.35 8.43
N THR A 182 8.60 -0.90 8.18
CA THR A 182 9.54 -1.26 7.11
C THR A 182 8.83 -1.96 5.95
N ASN A 183 7.57 -1.59 5.74
CA ASN A 183 6.66 -2.21 4.80
C ASN A 183 6.63 -1.46 3.45
N PHE A 184 7.80 -1.36 2.84
CA PHE A 184 8.03 -0.64 1.60
C PHE A 184 9.28 -1.15 0.90
N LEU A 185 9.50 -0.74 -0.34
CA LEU A 185 10.76 -0.91 -1.05
C LEU A 185 11.61 0.35 -0.91
N ASP A 186 12.92 0.18 -0.75
CA ASP A 186 13.84 1.30 -0.70
C ASP A 186 13.72 2.22 -1.93
N ILE A 187 14.11 3.49 -1.79
CA ILE A 187 14.04 4.48 -2.87
C ILE A 187 14.89 4.09 -4.08
N SER A 188 15.94 3.28 -3.88
CA SER A 188 16.78 2.72 -4.95
C SER A 188 16.04 1.80 -5.92
N TYR A 189 14.87 1.28 -5.54
CA TYR A 189 13.99 0.51 -6.42
C TYR A 189 13.08 1.44 -7.22
N ASP A 190 13.67 2.26 -8.10
CA ASP A 190 13.01 3.38 -8.78
C ASP A 190 12.37 3.03 -10.14
N ASN A 191 12.62 1.82 -10.66
CA ASN A 191 12.02 1.35 -11.91
C ASN A 191 10.52 1.05 -11.74
N ARG A 192 9.69 2.06 -11.98
CA ARG A 192 8.25 2.05 -11.71
C ARG A 192 7.48 0.99 -12.50
N ASP A 193 7.77 0.87 -13.80
CA ASP A 193 7.08 -0.09 -14.68
C ASP A 193 7.43 -1.53 -14.29
N LYS A 194 8.70 -1.79 -13.98
CA LYS A 194 9.13 -3.11 -13.49
C LYS A 194 8.42 -3.46 -12.19
N ILE A 195 8.46 -2.56 -11.20
CA ILE A 195 7.81 -2.80 -9.91
C ILE A 195 6.31 -3.05 -10.08
N PHE A 196 5.62 -2.22 -10.85
CA PHE A 196 4.19 -2.42 -11.07
C PHE A 196 3.88 -3.79 -11.71
N ASN A 197 4.64 -4.15 -12.76
CA ASN A 197 4.52 -5.44 -13.42
C ASN A 197 4.83 -6.61 -12.48
N ASP A 198 5.85 -6.49 -11.65
CA ASP A 198 6.27 -7.54 -10.73
C ASP A 198 5.22 -7.78 -9.62
N PHE A 199 4.60 -6.73 -9.09
CA PHE A 199 3.51 -6.86 -8.12
C PHE A 199 2.23 -7.44 -8.75
N ALA A 200 1.89 -7.08 -9.99
CA ALA A 200 0.77 -7.68 -10.69
C ALA A 200 0.99 -9.20 -10.95
N LYS A 201 2.21 -9.60 -11.33
CA LYS A 201 2.60 -11.02 -11.45
C LYS A 201 2.53 -11.74 -10.10
N LEU A 202 3.05 -11.10 -9.04
CA LEU A 202 3.01 -11.65 -7.69
C LEU A 202 1.57 -11.88 -7.25
N PHE A 203 0.64 -10.98 -7.56
CA PHE A 203 -0.77 -11.11 -7.20
C PHE A 203 -1.41 -12.37 -7.80
N LEU A 204 -1.20 -12.62 -9.09
CA LEU A 204 -1.70 -13.82 -9.75
C LEU A 204 -1.03 -15.10 -9.19
N SER A 205 0.28 -15.05 -8.93
CA SER A 205 1.00 -16.17 -8.31
C SER A 205 0.45 -16.50 -6.93
N VAL A 206 0.22 -15.48 -6.10
CA VAL A 206 -0.33 -15.62 -4.74
C VAL A 206 -1.72 -16.24 -4.77
N LYS A 207 -2.62 -15.83 -5.67
CA LYS A 207 -3.94 -16.48 -5.83
C LYS A 207 -3.81 -17.99 -6.03
N ASN A 208 -2.85 -18.43 -6.85
CA ASN A 208 -2.60 -19.85 -7.07
C ASN A 208 -1.95 -20.55 -5.86
N GLU A 209 -1.03 -19.89 -5.17
CA GLU A 209 -0.44 -20.39 -3.92
C GLU A 209 -1.52 -20.58 -2.84
N ILE A 210 -2.45 -19.63 -2.70
CA ILE A 210 -3.59 -19.72 -1.77
C ILE A 210 -4.44 -20.95 -2.07
N LYS A 211 -4.81 -21.16 -3.35
CA LYS A 211 -5.58 -22.34 -3.76
C LYS A 211 -4.88 -23.63 -3.32
N LYS A 212 -3.59 -23.76 -3.63
CA LYS A 212 -2.80 -24.95 -3.27
C LYS A 212 -2.71 -25.14 -1.75
N ALA A 213 -2.43 -24.08 -1.00
CA ALA A 213 -2.31 -24.11 0.45
C ALA A 213 -3.62 -24.55 1.10
N TYR A 214 -4.74 -23.95 0.69
CA TYR A 214 -6.06 -24.29 1.21
C TYR A 214 -6.43 -25.75 0.92
N LYS A 215 -6.23 -26.24 -0.31
CA LYS A 215 -6.45 -27.66 -0.66
C LYS A 215 -5.62 -28.59 0.23
N SER A 216 -4.33 -28.32 0.37
CA SER A 216 -3.44 -29.11 1.22
C SER A 216 -3.89 -29.12 2.69
N LEU A 217 -4.31 -27.98 3.23
CA LEU A 217 -4.78 -27.88 4.61
C LEU A 217 -6.10 -28.64 4.80
N ILE A 218 -7.04 -28.55 3.88
CA ILE A 218 -8.30 -29.31 3.95
C ILE A 218 -8.03 -30.82 3.92
N TYR A 219 -7.11 -31.29 3.06
CA TYR A 219 -6.70 -32.69 3.05
C TYR A 219 -6.07 -33.12 4.38
N GLN A 220 -5.18 -32.31 4.96
CA GLN A 220 -4.54 -32.62 6.25
C GLN A 220 -5.51 -32.61 7.43
N LEU A 221 -6.49 -31.70 7.42
CA LEU A 221 -7.44 -31.52 8.51
C LEU A 221 -8.55 -32.57 8.46
N PHE A 222 -9.04 -32.88 7.26
CA PHE A 222 -10.28 -33.64 7.07
C PHE A 222 -10.15 -34.88 6.19
N GLY A 223 -9.03 -35.05 5.47
CA GLY A 223 -8.82 -36.16 4.55
C GLY A 223 -9.53 -36.02 3.20
N TYR A 224 -10.01 -34.81 2.86
CA TYR A 224 -10.72 -34.53 1.61
C TYR A 224 -9.78 -33.89 0.59
N ASP A 225 -9.78 -34.43 -0.63
CA ASP A 225 -9.17 -33.77 -1.78
C ASP A 225 -10.19 -32.85 -2.45
N LEU A 226 -9.74 -31.70 -2.93
CA LEU A 226 -10.60 -30.65 -3.51
C LEU A 226 -10.16 -30.33 -4.93
N GLU A 227 -11.13 -30.21 -5.82
CA GLU A 227 -10.94 -29.83 -7.22
C GLU A 227 -11.19 -28.33 -7.41
N GLU A 228 -12.31 -27.80 -6.91
CA GLU A 228 -12.78 -26.45 -7.19
C GLU A 228 -12.69 -25.51 -5.97
N VAL A 229 -11.80 -24.50 -6.08
CA VAL A 229 -11.57 -23.47 -5.06
C VAL A 229 -11.47 -22.09 -5.70
N ASP A 230 -12.29 -21.17 -5.21
CA ASP A 230 -12.28 -19.75 -5.54
C ASP A 230 -11.50 -18.93 -4.52
N VAL A 231 -10.77 -17.93 -5.01
CA VAL A 231 -9.99 -16.97 -4.21
C VAL A 231 -10.36 -15.59 -4.68
N ILE A 232 -11.10 -14.87 -3.85
CA ILE A 232 -11.75 -13.60 -4.17
C ILE A 232 -11.10 -12.50 -3.31
N PRO A 233 -10.49 -11.47 -3.90
CA PRO A 233 -9.94 -10.36 -3.13
C PRO A 233 -11.06 -9.57 -2.48
N SER A 234 -10.92 -9.29 -1.17
CA SER A 234 -11.92 -8.60 -0.36
C SER A 234 -11.43 -7.26 0.17
N THR A 235 -10.12 -7.05 0.29
CA THR A 235 -9.53 -5.74 0.59
C THR A 235 -8.16 -5.67 -0.06
N VAL A 236 -7.86 -4.56 -0.72
CA VAL A 236 -6.56 -4.33 -1.39
C VAL A 236 -6.05 -2.94 -1.04
N GLU A 237 -4.82 -2.85 -0.53
CA GLU A 237 -4.07 -1.60 -0.38
C GLU A 237 -3.14 -1.40 -1.58
N ILE A 238 -3.25 -0.25 -2.25
CA ILE A 238 -2.49 0.14 -3.44
C ILE A 238 -1.66 1.39 -3.09
N PRO A 239 -0.36 1.22 -2.78
CA PRO A 239 0.55 2.34 -2.63
C PRO A 239 0.89 2.99 -3.97
N LEU A 240 0.79 4.31 -3.98
CA LEU A 240 1.26 5.22 -5.02
C LEU A 240 2.40 6.04 -4.40
N GLU A 241 3.63 5.61 -4.66
CA GLU A 241 4.81 6.18 -4.00
C GLU A 241 5.51 7.19 -4.91
N TYR A 242 5.58 8.42 -4.43
CA TYR A 242 6.24 9.54 -5.09
C TYR A 242 7.68 9.64 -4.61
N LEU A 243 8.56 8.95 -5.33
CA LEU A 243 9.99 8.88 -5.02
C LEU A 243 10.66 10.25 -5.18
N GLY A 244 11.44 10.61 -4.17
CA GLY A 244 12.17 11.87 -4.09
C GLY A 244 11.41 13.04 -3.47
N ASN A 245 10.17 12.85 -3.02
CA ASN A 245 9.31 13.93 -2.55
C ASN A 245 9.01 13.82 -1.05
N ASP A 246 8.72 14.97 -0.45
CA ASP A 246 8.11 15.08 0.88
C ASP A 246 6.59 15.15 0.79
N VAL A 247 5.90 14.68 1.83
CA VAL A 247 4.44 14.72 1.94
C VAL A 247 3.93 16.14 2.06
N SER A 248 4.71 17.07 2.62
CA SER A 248 4.33 18.48 2.69
C SER A 248 4.20 19.12 1.30
N GLU A 249 4.85 18.59 0.26
CA GLU A 249 4.65 19.01 -1.14
C GLU A 249 3.23 18.69 -1.68
N TYR A 250 2.47 17.88 -0.94
CA TYR A 250 1.13 17.43 -1.28
C TYR A 250 0.08 17.89 -0.27
N GLU A 251 0.44 18.69 0.74
CA GLU A 251 -0.51 19.17 1.75
C GLU A 251 -1.68 19.96 1.16
N TRP A 252 -1.45 20.66 0.04
CA TRP A 252 -2.48 21.38 -0.71
C TRP A 252 -3.63 20.47 -1.19
N LEU A 253 -3.41 19.15 -1.32
CA LEU A 253 -4.48 18.21 -1.68
C LEU A 253 -5.62 18.21 -0.65
N THR A 254 -5.38 18.65 0.58
CA THR A 254 -6.48 18.74 1.57
C THR A 254 -7.48 19.82 1.27
N ASP A 255 -7.09 20.80 0.47
CA ASP A 255 -7.92 21.95 0.11
C ASP A 255 -8.66 21.70 -1.21
N GLU A 256 -8.07 20.88 -2.09
CA GLU A 256 -8.63 20.54 -3.41
C GLU A 256 -9.48 19.26 -3.41
N ALA A 257 -9.15 18.26 -2.59
CA ALA A 257 -9.85 16.98 -2.62
C ALA A 257 -11.29 17.10 -2.06
N VAL A 258 -12.27 16.69 -2.86
CA VAL A 258 -13.67 16.64 -2.42
C VAL A 258 -13.86 15.48 -1.45
N CYS A 259 -13.94 15.80 -0.15
CA CYS A 259 -14.17 14.83 0.89
C CYS A 259 -14.91 15.45 2.08
N LYS A 260 -15.58 14.60 2.87
CA LYS A 260 -16.40 15.08 4.00
C LYS A 260 -15.56 15.39 5.23
N THR A 261 -14.45 14.68 5.40
CA THR A 261 -13.59 14.83 6.57
C THR A 261 -12.13 14.63 6.16
N VAL A 262 -11.28 15.54 6.62
CA VAL A 262 -9.83 15.42 6.57
C VAL A 262 -9.33 15.31 8.01
N LEU A 263 -8.49 14.31 8.29
CA LEU A 263 -7.82 14.21 9.58
C LEU A 263 -6.30 14.21 9.39
N LYS A 264 -5.64 15.23 9.93
CA LYS A 264 -4.19 15.42 9.87
C LYS A 264 -3.55 15.01 11.20
N TYR A 265 -2.50 14.21 11.13
CA TYR A 265 -1.63 13.89 12.26
C TYR A 265 -0.33 14.67 12.12
N THR A 266 0.11 15.33 13.19
CA THR A 266 1.35 16.13 13.21
C THR A 266 2.54 15.32 13.72
N ASP A 267 2.55 14.02 13.48
CA ASP A 267 3.68 13.15 13.76
C ASP A 267 4.73 13.21 12.63
N LEU A 268 5.86 12.51 12.79
CA LEU A 268 6.93 12.48 11.78
C LEU A 268 6.50 11.95 10.40
N THR A 269 5.32 11.33 10.31
CA THR A 269 4.78 10.89 9.02
C THR A 269 3.80 11.86 8.39
N HIS A 270 3.38 12.88 9.13
CA HIS A 270 2.40 13.87 8.69
C HIS A 270 1.19 13.19 8.03
N THR A 271 0.68 12.11 8.66
CA THR A 271 -0.36 11.29 8.02
C THR A 271 -1.66 12.09 7.87
N ILE A 272 -2.18 12.13 6.65
CA ILE A 272 -3.44 12.75 6.27
C ILE A 272 -4.41 11.65 5.84
N TYR A 273 -5.56 11.57 6.49
CA TYR A 273 -6.66 10.70 6.06
C TYR A 273 -7.75 11.52 5.38
N PHE A 274 -8.18 11.04 4.22
CA PHE A 274 -9.38 11.52 3.53
C PHE A 274 -10.50 10.53 3.85
N ASN A 275 -11.53 10.98 4.59
CA ASN A 275 -12.68 10.19 5.06
C ASN A 275 -12.41 9.10 6.11
N LYS A 276 -11.58 9.36 7.14
CA LYS A 276 -11.15 8.36 8.15
C LYS A 276 -12.29 7.60 8.88
N ASN A 277 -13.47 8.19 9.01
CA ASN A 277 -14.53 7.67 9.89
C ASN A 277 -15.78 7.15 9.16
N TRP A 278 -15.69 6.95 7.85
CA TRP A 278 -16.82 6.50 7.06
C TRP A 278 -16.76 5.00 6.80
N LYS A 279 -17.14 4.21 7.82
CA LYS A 279 -17.15 2.73 7.78
C LYS A 279 -17.97 2.12 6.62
N LYS A 280 -18.89 2.88 6.03
CA LYS A 280 -19.70 2.46 4.87
C LYS A 280 -18.98 2.70 3.54
N LEU A 281 -17.92 3.52 3.54
CA LEU A 281 -17.18 3.83 2.34
C LEU A 281 -16.28 2.65 1.99
N LEU A 282 -16.45 2.15 0.76
CA LEU A 282 -15.70 1.01 0.24
C LEU A 282 -14.29 1.38 -0.22
N ILE A 283 -13.94 2.66 -0.13
CA ILE A 283 -12.67 3.23 -0.54
C ILE A 283 -12.13 4.12 0.58
N GLN A 284 -10.83 4.13 0.79
CA GLN A 284 -10.14 5.03 1.70
C GLN A 284 -8.89 5.56 1.02
N MET A 285 -8.61 6.85 1.21
CA MET A 285 -7.40 7.48 0.72
C MET A 285 -6.64 8.07 1.90
N LYS A 286 -5.34 7.83 1.93
CA LYS A 286 -4.42 8.31 2.97
C LYS A 286 -3.11 8.75 2.32
N LEU A 287 -2.57 9.86 2.78
CA LEU A 287 -1.33 10.43 2.30
C LEU A 287 -0.39 10.60 3.48
N TYR A 288 0.84 10.10 3.38
CA TYR A 288 1.80 10.16 4.48
C TYR A 288 3.24 9.99 4.01
N GLN A 289 4.18 10.45 4.83
CA GLN A 289 5.60 10.21 4.63
C GLN A 289 5.96 8.81 5.12
N LYS A 290 6.29 7.90 4.20
CA LYS A 290 6.62 6.50 4.53
C LYS A 290 8.04 6.37 5.08
N ALA A 291 8.97 7.01 4.39
CA ALA A 291 10.39 7.10 4.68
C ALA A 291 10.92 8.38 4.03
N ALA A 292 12.13 8.83 4.34
CA ALA A 292 12.65 10.05 3.73
C ALA A 292 12.69 10.01 2.19
N GLY A 293 12.03 11.00 1.56
CA GLY A 293 11.88 11.08 0.12
C GLY A 293 11.00 9.98 -0.48
N ILE A 294 10.11 9.38 0.31
CA ILE A 294 9.02 8.52 -0.15
C ILE A 294 7.72 9.03 0.47
N ALA A 295 7.11 10.01 -0.21
CA ALA A 295 5.72 10.38 0.04
C ALA A 295 4.81 9.31 -0.58
N ARG A 296 3.84 8.81 0.18
CA ARG A 296 2.95 7.73 -0.26
C ARG A 296 1.50 8.20 -0.18
N LEU A 297 0.83 8.17 -1.32
CA LEU A 297 -0.62 8.16 -1.39
C LEU A 297 -1.06 6.69 -1.43
N GLU A 298 -1.79 6.23 -0.44
CA GLU A 298 -2.25 4.85 -0.33
C GLU A 298 -3.76 4.80 -0.46
N LEU A 299 -4.20 4.02 -1.44
CA LEU A 299 -5.60 3.77 -1.72
C LEU A 299 -5.96 2.41 -1.13
N THR A 300 -7.02 2.34 -0.35
CA THR A 300 -7.55 1.06 0.13
C THR A 300 -8.94 0.87 -0.46
N VAL A 301 -9.17 -0.27 -1.10
CA VAL A 301 -10.47 -0.65 -1.66
C VAL A 301 -11.00 -1.92 -1.00
N HIS A 302 -12.31 -2.01 -0.82
CA HIS A 302 -12.98 -3.06 -0.07
C HIS A 302 -14.12 -3.72 -0.87
N LYS A 303 -14.39 -5.00 -0.57
CA LYS A 303 -15.58 -5.78 -0.96
C LYS A 303 -15.85 -5.77 -2.48
N ASN A 304 -17.08 -5.46 -2.93
CA ASN A 304 -17.44 -5.36 -4.35
C ASN A 304 -16.47 -4.48 -5.15
N PHE A 305 -16.00 -3.39 -4.57
CA PHE A 305 -15.04 -2.52 -5.24
C PHE A 305 -13.73 -3.26 -5.47
N ALA A 306 -13.17 -3.92 -4.45
CA ALA A 306 -11.95 -4.72 -4.60
C ALA A 306 -12.13 -5.88 -5.60
N SER A 307 -13.21 -6.65 -5.47
CA SER A 307 -13.43 -7.83 -6.32
C SER A 307 -13.67 -7.47 -7.78
N HIS A 308 -14.30 -6.32 -8.07
CA HIS A 308 -14.53 -5.84 -9.44
C HIS A 308 -13.24 -5.65 -10.24
N TYR A 309 -12.17 -5.12 -9.64
CA TYR A 309 -10.91 -4.84 -10.36
C TYR A 309 -9.87 -5.97 -10.23
N PHE A 310 -9.93 -6.78 -9.18
CA PHE A 310 -8.85 -7.73 -8.86
C PHE A 310 -9.21 -9.22 -9.06
N CYS A 311 -10.42 -9.54 -9.55
CA CYS A 311 -10.79 -10.92 -9.85
C CYS A 311 -10.13 -11.51 -11.10
N GLU A 312 -9.42 -10.71 -11.89
CA GLU A 312 -8.83 -11.12 -13.17
C GLU A 312 -7.82 -12.27 -13.05
N THR A 313 -7.59 -12.93 -14.19
CA THR A 313 -6.72 -14.11 -14.30
C THR A 313 -5.52 -13.91 -15.21
N ASP A 314 -5.56 -12.91 -16.09
CA ASP A 314 -4.45 -12.55 -16.97
C ASP A 314 -3.76 -11.25 -16.51
N LEU A 315 -2.46 -11.17 -16.82
CA LEU A 315 -1.59 -10.12 -16.31
C LEU A 315 -1.91 -8.74 -16.86
N GLU A 316 -2.17 -8.63 -18.16
CA GLU A 316 -2.37 -7.33 -18.81
C GLU A 316 -3.73 -6.73 -18.43
N THR A 317 -4.80 -7.53 -18.43
CA THR A 317 -6.10 -7.07 -17.94
C THR A 317 -6.05 -6.71 -16.47
N LEU A 318 -5.34 -7.47 -15.61
CA LEU A 318 -5.16 -7.10 -14.21
C LEU A 318 -4.45 -5.75 -14.07
N LYS A 319 -3.38 -5.50 -14.83
CA LYS A 319 -2.66 -4.22 -14.80
C LYS A 319 -3.56 -3.06 -15.22
N ASP A 320 -4.34 -3.23 -16.28
CA ASP A 320 -5.26 -2.20 -16.74
C ASP A 320 -6.38 -1.96 -15.73
N LYS A 321 -6.91 -3.02 -15.12
CA LYS A 321 -7.91 -2.91 -14.04
C LYS A 321 -7.36 -2.24 -12.78
N ILE A 322 -6.10 -2.47 -12.41
CA ILE A 322 -5.48 -1.75 -11.29
C ILE A 322 -5.40 -0.25 -11.60
N LYS A 323 -5.02 0.13 -12.83
CA LYS A 323 -5.00 1.55 -13.24
C LYS A 323 -6.39 2.16 -13.23
N MET A 324 -7.39 1.46 -13.79
CA MET A 324 -8.79 1.89 -13.73
C MET A 324 -9.27 2.06 -12.29
N CYS A 325 -8.92 1.14 -11.39
CA CYS A 325 -9.24 1.23 -9.97
C CYS A 325 -8.66 2.50 -9.35
N ILE A 326 -7.39 2.81 -9.64
CA ILE A 326 -6.75 4.05 -9.16
C ILE A 326 -7.49 5.28 -9.71
N ASP A 327 -7.79 5.31 -11.00
CA ASP A 327 -8.49 6.44 -11.63
C ASP A 327 -9.90 6.62 -11.04
N ASP A 328 -10.66 5.55 -10.83
CA ASP A 328 -12.01 5.61 -10.27
C ASP A 328 -12.01 6.04 -8.79
N VAL A 329 -11.03 5.57 -8.01
CA VAL A 329 -10.86 6.01 -6.61
C VAL A 329 -10.49 7.49 -6.56
N LEU A 330 -9.55 7.95 -7.39
CA LEU A 330 -9.17 9.37 -7.41
C LEU A 330 -10.30 10.26 -7.90
N ALA A 331 -11.06 9.82 -8.92
CA ALA A 331 -12.23 10.55 -9.42
C ALA A 331 -13.31 10.73 -8.35
N TYR A 332 -13.46 9.78 -7.41
CA TYR A 332 -14.35 9.96 -6.26
C TYR A 332 -13.99 11.18 -5.40
N TYR A 333 -12.71 11.52 -5.33
CA TYR A 333 -12.19 12.69 -4.62
C TYR A 333 -12.06 13.92 -5.54
N GLU A 334 -12.56 13.85 -6.77
CA GLU A 334 -12.33 14.83 -7.85
C GLU A 334 -10.84 15.09 -8.14
N LEU A 335 -10.03 14.03 -8.03
CA LEU A 335 -8.59 14.05 -8.30
C LEU A 335 -8.23 13.18 -9.51
N SER A 336 -7.02 13.38 -10.02
CA SER A 336 -6.39 12.51 -11.01
C SER A 336 -4.89 12.40 -10.75
N LEU A 337 -4.29 11.23 -11.07
CA LEU A 337 -2.83 11.07 -11.07
C LEU A 337 -2.11 12.12 -11.92
N HIS A 338 -2.76 12.63 -12.97
CA HIS A 338 -2.18 13.62 -13.87
C HIS A 338 -2.23 15.05 -13.32
N GLU A 339 -3.14 15.31 -12.38
CA GLU A 339 -3.35 16.62 -11.75
C GLU A 339 -2.63 16.73 -10.41
N ILE A 340 -2.37 15.59 -9.74
CA ILE A 340 -1.55 15.54 -8.52
C ILE A 340 -0.09 15.79 -8.89
N LYS A 341 0.30 17.07 -8.89
CA LYS A 341 1.69 17.51 -9.06
C LYS A 341 2.17 18.12 -7.74
N PRO A 342 3.34 17.69 -7.22
CA PRO A 342 3.83 18.28 -5.99
C PRO A 342 4.12 19.77 -6.18
N VAL A 343 3.77 20.55 -5.17
CA VAL A 343 4.28 21.90 -5.01
C VAL A 343 5.70 21.73 -4.49
N LYS A 344 6.68 21.90 -5.39
CA LYS A 344 8.08 21.74 -5.03
C LYS A 344 8.43 22.71 -3.93
N LEU A 345 8.68 22.16 -2.75
CA LEU A 345 9.28 22.90 -1.66
C LEU A 345 10.76 23.11 -1.97
N ASP A 346 11.25 24.29 -1.64
CA ASP A 346 12.67 24.55 -1.69
C ASP A 346 13.37 23.98 -0.44
N HIS A 347 14.70 23.93 -0.52
CA HIS A 347 15.51 23.39 0.56
C HIS A 347 15.36 24.19 1.86
N ASP A 348 15.14 25.51 1.78
CA ASP A 348 15.03 26.37 2.96
C ASP A 348 13.70 26.17 3.68
N GLU A 349 12.59 26.06 2.93
CA GLU A 349 11.24 25.80 3.45
C GLU A 349 11.18 24.49 4.25
N ILE A 350 11.77 23.41 3.73
CA ILE A 350 11.76 22.10 4.41
C ILE A 350 12.62 22.13 5.68
N VAL A 351 13.80 22.74 5.61
CA VAL A 351 14.65 22.85 6.81
C VAL A 351 13.95 23.69 7.88
N GLU A 352 13.25 24.75 7.50
CA GLU A 352 12.46 25.57 8.41
C GLU A 352 11.36 24.75 9.11
N GLN A 353 10.61 23.95 8.36
CA GLN A 353 9.59 23.06 8.93
C GLN A 353 10.17 22.01 9.89
N ILE A 354 11.29 21.37 9.51
CA ILE A 354 11.96 20.40 10.39
C ILE A 354 12.47 21.10 11.65
N ALA A 355 13.06 22.29 11.52
CA ALA A 355 13.55 23.06 12.66
C ALA A 355 12.41 23.42 13.63
N LEU A 356 11.25 23.86 13.11
CA LEU A 356 10.05 24.13 13.90
C LEU A 356 9.56 22.88 14.64
N SER A 357 9.45 21.72 13.97
CA SER A 357 9.02 20.46 14.59
C SER A 357 9.96 20.01 15.73
N MET A 358 11.26 20.29 15.58
CA MET A 358 12.29 19.99 16.57
C MET A 358 12.43 21.08 17.64
N SER A 359 11.72 22.21 17.49
CA SER A 359 11.85 23.42 18.31
C SER A 359 13.30 23.91 18.38
N LEU A 360 13.96 23.96 17.22
CA LEU A 360 15.33 24.43 17.02
C LEU A 360 15.34 25.61 16.05
N GLU A 361 16.40 26.41 16.12
CA GLU A 361 16.70 27.41 15.10
C GLU A 361 17.13 26.72 13.80
N LYS A 362 16.72 27.28 12.67
CA LYS A 362 16.99 26.73 11.33
C LYS A 362 18.50 26.60 11.09
N GLU A 363 19.25 27.65 11.43
CA GLU A 363 20.69 27.78 11.26
C GLU A 363 21.46 26.75 12.11
N LEU A 364 20.96 26.48 13.32
CA LEU A 364 21.51 25.45 14.20
C LEU A 364 21.31 24.05 13.61
N LEU A 365 20.10 23.76 13.11
CA LEU A 365 19.81 22.47 12.48
C LEU A 365 20.64 22.28 11.21
N MET A 366 20.73 23.31 10.37
CA MET A 366 21.61 23.34 9.18
C MET A 366 23.05 23.02 9.55
N THR A 367 23.58 23.64 10.61
CA THR A 367 24.94 23.41 11.08
C THR A 367 25.13 21.96 11.52
N LEU A 368 24.17 21.40 12.26
CA LEU A 368 24.24 20.01 12.70
C LEU A 368 24.17 19.01 11.55
N ILE A 369 23.36 19.28 10.54
CA ILE A 369 23.22 18.42 9.36
C ILE A 369 24.45 18.53 8.45
N TYR A 370 24.87 19.75 8.13
CA TYR A 370 25.81 20.00 7.04
C TYR A 370 27.26 20.06 7.45
N ASN A 371 27.57 20.52 8.66
CA ASN A 371 28.94 20.59 9.13
C ASN A 371 29.55 19.17 9.24
N ASP A 372 30.79 19.00 8.78
CA ASP A 372 31.48 17.70 8.78
C ASP A 372 32.22 17.44 10.11
N VAL A 373 32.14 18.36 11.07
CA VAL A 373 32.59 18.13 12.45
C VAL A 373 31.75 17.01 13.08
N GLY A 374 32.38 15.85 13.30
CA GLY A 374 31.73 14.66 13.87
C GLY A 374 31.63 14.65 15.40
N GLU A 375 32.47 15.44 16.08
CA GLU A 375 32.55 15.56 17.53
C GLU A 375 32.15 16.96 18.00
N LEU A 376 31.28 17.04 19.00
CA LEU A 376 30.75 18.27 19.56
C LEU A 376 31.13 18.37 21.05
N THR A 377 31.61 19.54 21.46
CA THR A 377 31.90 19.86 22.86
C THR A 377 31.02 21.03 23.31
N PHE A 378 30.57 20.99 24.57
CA PHE A 378 29.70 22.02 25.14
C PHE A 378 30.35 22.62 26.39
N SER A 379 30.37 23.95 26.48
CA SER A 379 30.76 24.69 27.67
C SER A 379 29.61 24.76 28.69
N ALA A 380 29.89 25.36 29.86
CA ALA A 380 28.89 25.62 30.89
C ALA A 380 27.72 26.48 30.37
N ASP A 381 28.02 27.44 29.49
CA ASP A 381 27.03 28.38 28.94
C ASP A 381 26.08 27.71 27.94
N ASN A 382 26.45 26.54 27.40
CA ASN A 382 25.76 25.88 26.30
C ASN A 382 25.02 24.61 26.76
N GLN A 383 24.90 24.39 28.08
CA GLN A 383 24.29 23.17 28.63
C GLN A 383 22.82 23.00 28.23
N GLY A 384 22.06 24.09 28.13
CA GLY A 384 20.66 24.06 27.69
C GLY A 384 20.51 23.57 26.24
N LEU A 385 21.42 23.98 25.35
CA LEU A 385 21.48 23.49 23.98
C LEU A 385 21.80 21.99 23.94
N ARG A 386 22.83 21.55 24.67
CA ARG A 386 23.20 20.14 24.80
C ARG A 386 22.02 19.26 25.21
N THR A 387 21.30 19.66 26.26
CA THR A 387 20.14 18.91 26.76
C THR A 387 19.01 18.83 25.72
N ARG A 388 18.75 19.93 24.99
CA ARG A 388 17.78 19.95 23.89
C ARG A 388 18.18 18.98 22.78
N LEU A 389 19.43 19.01 22.33
CA LEU A 389 19.92 18.14 21.24
C LEU A 389 19.91 16.65 21.62
N LEU A 390 20.29 16.31 22.86
CA LEU A 390 20.20 14.95 23.39
C LEU A 390 18.75 14.46 23.45
N LYS A 391 17.83 15.28 23.97
CA LYS A 391 16.40 14.93 24.08
C LYS A 391 15.77 14.67 22.71
N ARG A 392 16.24 15.35 21.67
CA ARG A 392 15.78 15.19 20.28
C ARG A 392 16.55 14.10 19.51
N GLY A 393 17.50 13.41 20.14
CA GLY A 393 18.26 12.33 19.52
C GLY A 393 19.17 12.77 18.37
N LEU A 394 19.56 14.05 18.30
CA LEU A 394 20.44 14.58 17.26
C LEU A 394 21.92 14.34 17.58
N ILE A 395 22.23 14.25 18.87
CA ILE A 395 23.56 13.92 19.38
C ILE A 395 23.46 12.84 20.44
N GLU A 396 24.55 12.12 20.67
CA GLU A 396 24.72 11.13 21.72
C GLU A 396 26.05 11.29 22.43
N LYS A 397 26.22 10.68 23.61
CA LYS A 397 27.51 10.72 24.33
C LYS A 397 28.56 9.92 23.54
N GLY A 398 29.69 10.57 23.25
CA GLY A 398 30.85 9.90 22.67
C GLY A 398 31.67 9.13 23.72
N ASP A 399 32.70 8.46 23.25
CA ASP A 399 33.56 7.60 24.08
C ASP A 399 34.44 8.41 25.05
N LYS A 400 34.68 9.70 24.73
CA LYS A 400 35.45 10.63 25.56
C LYS A 400 34.51 11.46 26.45
N ARG A 401 34.92 11.66 27.70
CA ARG A 401 34.18 12.47 28.68
C ARG A 401 33.97 13.91 28.15
N GLY A 402 32.72 14.35 28.08
CA GLY A 402 32.36 15.70 27.62
C GLY A 402 32.30 15.86 26.10
N VAL A 403 32.55 14.80 25.34
CA VAL A 403 32.44 14.77 23.87
C VAL A 403 31.13 14.11 23.47
N TYR A 404 30.47 14.68 22.48
CA TYR A 404 29.21 14.19 21.93
C TYR A 404 29.38 13.91 20.43
N LYS A 405 28.75 12.85 19.94
CA LYS A 405 28.78 12.47 18.52
C LYS A 405 27.43 12.75 17.88
N LYS A 406 27.43 13.05 16.59
CA LYS A 406 26.22 13.13 15.78
C LYS A 406 25.59 11.73 15.66
N THR A 407 24.28 11.64 15.77
CA THR A 407 23.57 10.36 15.60
C THR A 407 23.31 10.06 14.12
N ASN A 408 22.88 8.83 13.85
CA ASN A 408 22.43 8.42 12.51
C ASN A 408 21.26 9.25 11.97
N LEU A 409 20.49 9.92 12.84
CA LEU A 409 19.41 10.81 12.44
C LEU A 409 19.92 12.01 11.63
N LEU A 410 21.04 12.63 12.03
CA LEU A 410 21.61 13.76 11.28
C LEU A 410 22.16 13.31 9.92
N SER A 411 22.81 12.14 9.88
CA SER A 411 23.26 11.53 8.62
C SER A 411 22.09 11.23 7.68
N PHE A 412 20.99 10.74 8.24
CA PHE A 412 19.74 10.52 7.53
C PHE A 412 19.17 11.84 6.98
N LEU A 413 18.99 12.86 7.81
CA LEU A 413 18.48 14.18 7.38
C LEU A 413 19.35 14.80 6.27
N LYS A 414 20.68 14.67 6.37
CA LYS A 414 21.63 15.13 5.33
C LYS A 414 21.40 14.44 3.99
N ALA A 415 21.09 13.14 4.00
CA ALA A 415 20.78 12.37 2.80
C ALA A 415 19.40 12.73 2.23
N SER A 416 18.41 12.92 3.11
CA SER A 416 17.04 13.32 2.75
C SER A 416 17.02 14.70 2.09
N LEU A 417 17.66 15.68 2.73
CA LEU A 417 17.66 17.07 2.26
C LEU A 417 18.48 17.28 0.99
N GLY A 418 19.43 16.38 0.71
CA GLY A 418 20.20 16.40 -0.52
C GLY A 418 19.35 16.35 -1.80
N LYS A 419 18.09 15.90 -1.70
CA LYS A 419 17.14 15.77 -2.82
C LYS A 419 16.43 17.08 -3.18
N TYR A 420 16.51 18.12 -2.35
CA TYR A 420 15.87 19.42 -2.65
C TYR A 420 16.82 20.42 -3.32
N PHE A 421 18.07 20.02 -3.54
CA PHE A 421 18.99 20.79 -4.36
C PHE A 421 18.72 20.54 -5.83
N VAL A 422 17.92 21.42 -6.42
CA VAL A 422 17.70 21.44 -7.86
C VAL A 422 18.70 22.39 -8.50
N CYS A 423 19.35 21.93 -9.57
CA CYS A 423 20.26 22.75 -10.34
C CYS A 423 19.51 23.92 -11.01
N GLU A 424 19.85 25.15 -10.64
CA GLU A 424 19.25 26.37 -11.18
C GLU A 424 19.42 26.53 -12.71
N LYS A 425 20.42 25.85 -13.30
CA LYS A 425 20.66 25.92 -14.76
C LYS A 425 19.86 24.92 -15.58
N CYS A 426 19.57 23.74 -15.06
CA CYS A 426 19.00 22.65 -15.86
C CYS A 426 17.91 21.84 -15.15
N GLY A 427 17.49 22.24 -13.95
CA GLY A 427 16.41 21.61 -13.20
C GLY A 427 16.71 20.21 -12.68
N PHE A 428 17.96 19.74 -12.77
CA PHE A 428 18.35 18.38 -12.37
C PHE A 428 18.79 18.32 -10.92
N LEU A 429 18.54 17.20 -10.24
CA LEU A 429 18.95 16.99 -8.85
C LEU A 429 20.46 17.04 -8.70
N MET A 430 20.94 17.85 -7.76
CA MET A 430 22.36 18.01 -7.50
C MET A 430 22.83 16.94 -6.51
N MET A 431 23.95 16.30 -6.83
CA MET A 431 24.55 15.27 -5.99
C MET A 431 25.51 15.89 -4.98
N LYS A 432 25.45 15.42 -3.74
CA LYS A 432 26.41 15.83 -2.72
C LYS A 432 27.83 15.32 -3.02
N LYS A 433 28.80 16.22 -2.97
CA LYS A 433 30.25 15.98 -3.05
C LYS A 433 30.95 16.58 -1.82
N ALA A 434 32.25 16.34 -1.69
CA ALA A 434 33.05 16.77 -0.53
C ALA A 434 33.05 18.29 -0.27
N ARG A 435 32.63 19.13 -1.24
CA ARG A 435 32.61 20.61 -1.12
C ARG A 435 31.32 21.21 -1.67
N GLY A 436 30.17 20.63 -1.31
CA GLY A 436 28.84 21.11 -1.72
C GLY A 436 28.15 20.18 -2.71
N TYR A 437 27.19 20.72 -3.44
CA TYR A 437 26.33 19.98 -4.37
C TYR A 437 26.76 20.22 -5.81
N VAL A 438 26.78 19.16 -6.62
CA VAL A 438 27.18 19.21 -8.04
C VAL A 438 26.09 18.58 -8.88
N CYS A 439 25.60 19.32 -9.87
CA CYS A 439 24.68 18.80 -10.87
C CYS A 439 25.38 17.72 -11.72
N PRO A 440 24.88 16.49 -11.79
CA PRO A 440 25.49 15.44 -12.62
C PRO A 440 25.40 15.72 -14.12
N VAL A 441 24.46 16.59 -14.54
CA VAL A 441 24.17 16.84 -15.96
C VAL A 441 24.99 18.01 -16.51
N CYS A 442 24.96 19.16 -15.84
CA CYS A 442 25.63 20.38 -16.31
C CYS A 442 26.82 20.79 -15.46
N SER A 443 27.20 19.98 -14.46
CA SER A 443 28.31 20.24 -13.53
C SER A 443 28.19 21.54 -12.73
N ASN A 444 27.02 22.19 -12.73
CA ASN A 444 26.77 23.37 -11.89
C ASN A 444 27.00 23.01 -10.43
N LYS A 445 27.65 23.90 -9.68
CA LYS A 445 27.98 23.67 -8.28
C LYS A 445 27.18 24.63 -7.41
N LYS A 446 26.69 24.15 -6.27
CA LYS A 446 26.06 24.95 -5.22
C LYS A 446 26.80 24.64 -3.92
N SER A 447 27.54 25.62 -3.42
CA SER A 447 28.22 25.57 -2.13
C SER A 447 27.38 26.31 -1.09
N PHE A 448 27.45 25.85 0.15
CA PHE A 448 26.98 26.58 1.33
C PHE A 448 28.13 27.31 1.99
#